data_AF-W7PQW4-F1
#
_entry.id   AF-W7PQW4-F1
#
_cell.length_a   1.000
_cell.length_b   1.000
_cell.length_c   1.000
_cell.angle_alpha   90.00
_cell.angle_beta   90.00
_cell.angle_gamma   90.00
#
_symmetry.space_group_name_H-M   'P 1'
#
loop_
_entity.id
_entity.type
_entity.pdbx_description
1 polymer ?
#
loop_
_entity_poly.entity_id
_entity_poly.type
_entity_poly.pdbx_seq_one_letter_code
_entity_poly.pdbx_strand_id
1 'polypeptide(L)'
;MGESFGNWTLGMDADVMPFVDCANVACGFHASDPHVMRRTVALAARHNVKVGAHPAYPDLMGFGRRSMACTPAEVEDMVLYQIGALAGLCRAEGAAIQYVKPHGALYNDMARDPSC
;
A
#
# COMPACT_ATOMS: atom_id res chain seq x y z
N MET A 1 -4.61 -1.85 5.12
CA MET A 1 -3.86 -1.99 6.38
C MET A 1 -2.55 -1.23 6.24
N GLY A 2 -1.89 -0.91 7.35
CA GLY A 2 -0.71 -0.07 7.34
C GLY A 2 -1.01 1.35 6.86
N GLU A 3 -2.22 1.84 7.10
CA GLU A 3 -2.65 3.17 6.62
C GLU A 3 -2.53 4.27 7.68
N SER A 4 -1.89 3.96 8.82
CA SER A 4 -1.42 4.98 9.77
C SER A 4 -0.29 5.82 9.14
N PHE A 5 -0.01 7.01 9.67
CA PHE A 5 1.08 7.87 9.17
C PHE A 5 1.59 8.80 10.27
N GLY A 6 2.89 8.75 10.56
CA GLY A 6 3.53 9.51 11.62
C GLY A 6 2.83 9.28 12.96
N ASN A 7 2.28 10.35 13.54
CA ASN A 7 1.55 10.29 14.81
C ASN A 7 0.06 9.93 14.66
N TRP A 8 -0.45 9.81 13.43
CA TRP A 8 -1.85 9.46 13.18
C TRP A 8 -2.01 7.95 13.09
N THR A 9 -2.81 7.40 14.01
CA THR A 9 -3.20 5.99 13.99
C THR A 9 -4.54 5.86 13.28
N LEU A 10 -4.63 4.91 12.35
CA LEU A 10 -5.83 4.61 11.58
C LEU A 10 -6.07 3.10 11.54
N GLY A 11 -7.31 2.69 11.77
CA GLY A 11 -7.73 1.29 11.75
C GLY A 11 -7.32 0.52 13.00
N MET A 12 -7.47 -0.80 12.93
CA MET A 12 -7.22 -1.74 14.02
C MET A 12 -6.40 -2.91 13.47
N ASP A 13 -5.25 -2.60 12.86
CA ASP A 13 -4.47 -3.57 12.09
C ASP A 13 -4.13 -4.83 12.90
N ALA A 14 -3.74 -4.68 14.17
CA ALA A 14 -3.43 -5.81 15.06
C ALA A 14 -4.64 -6.69 15.36
N ASP A 15 -5.82 -6.09 15.51
CA ASP A 15 -7.04 -6.82 15.87
C ASP A 15 -7.64 -7.53 14.65
N VAL A 16 -7.44 -7.00 13.44
CA VAL A 16 -8.00 -7.55 12.19
C VAL A 16 -7.07 -8.57 11.53
N MET A 17 -5.75 -8.43 11.67
CA MET A 17 -4.77 -9.31 11.00
C MET A 17 -5.04 -10.82 11.20
N PRO A 18 -5.43 -11.33 12.39
CA PRO A 18 -5.67 -12.75 12.60
C PRO A 18 -6.84 -13.33 11.78
N PHE A 19 -7.70 -12.47 11.20
CA PHE A 19 -8.95 -12.86 10.56
C PHE A 19 -8.94 -12.69 9.03
N VAL A 20 -7.81 -12.30 8.43
CA VAL A 20 -7.71 -12.03 6.99
C VAL A 20 -6.64 -12.89 6.34
N ASP A 21 -6.85 -13.31 5.09
CA ASP A 21 -5.85 -14.04 4.31
C ASP A 21 -4.84 -13.12 3.62
N CYS A 22 -5.24 -11.88 3.37
CA CYS A 22 -4.56 -10.92 2.52
C CYS A 22 -4.58 -9.52 3.12
N ALA A 23 -3.41 -8.89 3.26
CA ALA A 23 -3.26 -7.51 3.71
C ALA A 23 -2.73 -6.62 2.58
N ASN A 24 -3.55 -5.67 2.14
CA ASN A 24 -3.11 -4.59 1.24
C ASN A 24 -2.39 -3.54 2.11
N VAL A 25 -1.08 -3.42 1.96
CA VAL A 25 -0.21 -2.54 2.76
C VAL A 25 0.07 -1.25 1.98
N ALA A 26 -0.26 -0.10 2.57
CA ALA A 26 0.00 1.21 1.97
C ALA A 26 1.51 1.51 1.85
N CYS A 27 1.87 2.24 0.79
CA CYS A 27 3.25 2.34 0.29
C CYS A 27 3.86 3.74 0.36
N GLY A 28 3.31 4.67 1.16
CA GLY A 28 3.93 5.98 1.40
C GLY A 28 3.30 7.17 0.69
N PHE A 29 2.44 6.94 -0.31
CA PHE A 29 1.91 8.02 -1.15
C PHE A 29 0.54 8.53 -0.69
N HIS A 30 -0.37 7.62 -0.31
CA HIS A 30 -1.66 8.02 0.30
C HIS A 30 -1.69 7.88 1.81
N ALA A 31 -0.87 6.99 2.34
CA ALA A 31 -0.75 6.64 3.75
C ALA A 31 0.53 5.81 3.96
N SER A 32 0.78 5.40 5.20
CA SER A 32 1.98 4.67 5.63
C SER A 32 3.24 5.52 5.62
N ASP A 33 4.03 5.41 6.67
CA ASP A 33 5.43 5.82 6.68
C ASP A 33 6.31 4.56 6.77
N PRO A 34 7.65 4.67 6.62
CA PRO A 34 8.52 3.49 6.68
C PRO A 34 8.36 2.65 7.96
N HIS A 35 8.09 3.27 9.10
CA HIS A 35 7.88 2.56 10.36
C HIS A 35 6.54 1.83 10.38
N VAL A 36 5.45 2.47 9.94
CA VAL A 36 4.13 1.85 9.83
C VAL A 36 4.17 0.67 8.85
N MET A 37 4.78 0.88 7.68
CA MET A 37 4.90 -0.15 6.64
C MET A 37 5.62 -1.39 7.17
N ARG A 38 6.79 -1.22 7.79
CA ARG A 38 7.58 -2.33 8.33
C ARG A 38 6.83 -3.07 9.45
N ARG A 39 6.19 -2.34 10.38
CA ARG A 39 5.39 -2.96 11.45
C ARG A 39 4.24 -3.78 10.89
N THR A 40 3.56 -3.28 9.86
CA THR A 40 2.44 -3.96 9.21
C THR A 40 2.90 -5.24 8.52
N VAL A 41 4.04 -5.20 7.82
CA VAL A 41 4.65 -6.39 7.21
C VAL A 41 5.02 -7.43 8.27
N ALA A 42 5.70 -7.02 9.35
CA ALA A 42 6.07 -7.93 10.43
C ALA A 42 4.85 -8.57 11.09
N LEU A 43 3.77 -7.80 11.27
CA LEU A 43 2.49 -8.28 11.78
C LEU A 43 1.86 -9.30 10.83
N ALA A 44 1.82 -9.01 9.53
CA ALA A 44 1.29 -9.94 8.53
C ALA A 44 2.08 -11.26 8.51
N ALA A 45 3.42 -11.18 8.56
CA ALA A 45 4.29 -12.36 8.62
C ALA A 45 4.00 -13.25 9.85
N ARG A 46 3.81 -12.65 11.03
CA ARG A 46 3.47 -13.39 12.26
C ARG A 46 2.15 -14.15 12.17
N HIS A 47 1.19 -13.63 11.41
CA HIS A 47 -0.12 -14.23 11.23
C HIS A 47 -0.26 -15.05 9.93
N ASN A 48 0.85 -15.28 9.20
CA ASN A 48 0.85 -15.95 7.89
C ASN A 48 -0.08 -15.31 6.86
N VAL A 49 -0.26 -13.99 6.93
CA VAL A 49 -1.10 -13.20 6.02
C VAL A 49 -0.30 -12.78 4.79
N LYS A 50 -0.90 -12.90 3.60
CA LYS A 50 -0.27 -12.51 2.34
C LYS A 50 -0.15 -10.99 2.25
N VAL A 51 1.07 -10.49 2.09
CA VAL A 51 1.33 -9.06 1.88
C VAL A 51 1.12 -8.70 0.41
N GLY A 52 0.27 -7.71 0.15
CA GLY A 52 0.12 -7.10 -1.16
C GLY A 52 0.45 -5.61 -1.12
N ALA A 53 1.04 -5.09 -2.21
CA ALA A 53 1.29 -3.67 -2.34
C ALA A 53 -0.03 -2.93 -2.58
N HIS A 54 -0.24 -1.81 -1.87
CA HIS A 54 -1.40 -0.94 -2.03
C HIS A 54 -0.98 0.44 -2.57
N PRO A 55 -0.47 0.53 -3.82
CA PRO A 55 0.04 1.77 -4.37
C PRO A 55 -1.09 2.75 -4.67
N ALA A 56 -0.79 4.04 -4.56
CA ALA A 56 -1.73 5.13 -4.77
C ALA A 56 -1.10 6.29 -5.52
N TYR A 57 -1.93 7.27 -5.89
CA TYR A 57 -1.45 8.60 -6.24
C TYR A 57 -0.75 9.29 -5.05
N PRO A 58 0.25 10.17 -5.31
CA PRO A 58 1.00 10.90 -4.28
C PRO A 58 0.17 12.03 -3.65
N ASP A 59 -0.85 11.64 -2.89
CA ASP A 59 -1.79 12.55 -2.27
C ASP A 59 -2.10 12.16 -0.81
N LEU A 60 -1.18 12.47 0.10
CA LEU A 60 -1.38 12.23 1.54
C LEU A 60 -2.59 13.00 2.09
N MET A 61 -2.76 14.26 1.69
CA MET A 61 -3.85 15.11 2.21
C MET A 61 -5.23 14.60 1.80
N GLY A 62 -5.38 14.13 0.56
CA GLY A 62 -6.61 13.52 0.08
C GLY A 62 -6.68 12.01 0.28
N PHE A 63 -5.72 11.42 1.00
CA PHE A 63 -5.61 9.99 1.24
C PHE A 63 -5.67 9.16 -0.06
N GLY A 64 -5.08 9.67 -1.16
CA GLY A 64 -5.08 9.00 -2.46
C GLY A 64 -6.47 8.81 -3.07
N ARG A 65 -7.50 9.52 -2.59
CA ARG A 65 -8.89 9.40 -3.05
C ARG A 65 -9.30 10.45 -4.10
N ARG A 66 -8.37 11.31 -4.52
CA ARG A 66 -8.58 12.28 -5.59
C ARG A 66 -7.86 11.82 -6.85
N SER A 67 -8.55 11.86 -7.98
CA SER A 67 -7.93 11.54 -9.28
C SER A 67 -6.87 12.59 -9.60
N MET A 68 -5.79 12.14 -10.23
CA MET A 68 -4.68 12.98 -10.68
C MET A 68 -4.47 12.74 -12.16
N ALA A 69 -4.36 13.82 -12.93
CA ALA A 69 -4.03 13.76 -14.34
C ALA A 69 -2.55 13.42 -14.50
N CYS A 70 -2.24 12.12 -14.53
CA CYS A 70 -0.91 11.57 -14.77
C CYS A 70 -0.88 10.87 -16.12
N THR A 71 0.26 10.90 -16.78
CA THR A 71 0.54 10.05 -17.93
C THR A 71 0.72 8.59 -17.50
N PRO A 72 0.52 7.60 -18.38
CA PRO A 72 0.76 6.20 -18.06
C PRO A 72 2.19 5.92 -17.55
N ALA A 73 3.19 6.61 -18.11
CA ALA A 73 4.58 6.48 -17.67
C ALA A 73 4.79 6.99 -16.24
N GLU A 74 4.16 8.11 -15.86
CA GLU A 74 4.19 8.60 -14.48
C GLU A 74 3.52 7.61 -13.53
N VAL A 75 2.39 7.01 -13.93
CA VAL A 75 1.71 5.99 -13.11
C VAL A 75 2.59 4.75 -12.92
N GLU A 76 3.23 4.27 -13.99
CA GLU A 76 4.17 3.15 -13.95
C GLU A 76 5.31 3.41 -12.94
N ASP A 77 5.98 4.57 -13.05
CA ASP A 77 7.07 4.95 -12.15
C ASP A 77 6.61 5.06 -10.70
N MET A 78 5.44 5.64 -10.45
CA MET A 78 4.86 5.75 -9.11
C MET A 78 4.54 4.38 -8.50
N VAL A 79 4.02 3.45 -9.31
CA VAL A 79 3.71 2.08 -8.88
C VAL A 79 5.01 1.30 -8.60
N LEU A 80 5.99 1.38 -9.51
CA LEU A 80 7.29 0.73 -9.35
C LEU A 80 8.02 1.21 -8.09
N TYR A 81 8.03 2.52 -7.84
CA TYR A 81 8.63 3.10 -6.63
C TYR A 81 8.00 2.51 -5.36
N GLN A 82 6.67 2.50 -5.29
CA GLN A 82 5.90 2.03 -4.13
C GLN A 82 6.09 0.53 -3.88
N ILE A 83 6.11 -0.27 -4.95
CA ILE A 83 6.42 -1.71 -4.87
C ILE A 83 7.84 -1.92 -4.38
N GLY A 84 8.81 -1.17 -4.91
CA GLY A 84 10.22 -1.26 -4.50
C GLY A 84 10.43 -0.95 -3.02
N ALA A 85 9.76 0.11 -2.52
CA ALA A 85 9.78 0.50 -1.11
C ALA A 85 9.26 -0.63 -0.21
N LEU A 86 8.07 -1.17 -0.52
CA LEU A 86 7.49 -2.27 0.25
C LEU A 86 8.33 -3.55 0.13
N ALA A 87 8.88 -3.85 -1.06
CA ALA A 87 9.67 -5.04 -1.30
C ALA A 87 10.95 -5.04 -0.44
N GLY A 88 11.59 -3.89 -0.26
CA GLY A 88 12.72 -3.73 0.65
C GLY A 88 12.38 -4.11 2.08
N LEU A 89 11.22 -3.65 2.58
CA LEU A 89 10.77 -3.93 3.95
C LEU A 89 10.29 -5.38 4.12
N CYS A 90 9.61 -5.94 3.11
CA CYS A 90 9.27 -7.36 3.06
C CYS A 90 10.51 -8.23 3.22
N ARG A 91 11.57 -7.98 2.43
CA ARG A 91 12.83 -8.74 2.53
C ARG A 91 13.46 -8.63 3.93
N ALA A 92 13.41 -7.46 4.54
CA ALA A 92 13.96 -7.25 5.88
C ALA A 92 13.22 -8.05 6.97
N GLU A 93 11.94 -8.38 6.75
CA GLU A 93 11.10 -9.16 7.66
C GLU A 93 10.93 -10.63 7.22
N GLY A 94 11.73 -11.10 6.24
CA GLY A 94 11.63 -12.47 5.72
C GLY A 94 10.33 -12.76 4.97
N ALA A 95 9.63 -11.73 4.50
CA ALA A 95 8.39 -11.79 3.74
C ALA A 95 8.60 -11.45 2.26
N ALA A 96 7.57 -11.65 1.45
CA ALA A 96 7.55 -11.27 0.03
C ALA A 96 6.19 -10.67 -0.35
N ILE A 97 6.20 -9.71 -1.28
CA ILE A 97 4.96 -9.21 -1.89
C ILE A 97 4.37 -10.32 -2.77
N GLN A 98 3.07 -10.58 -2.60
CA GLN A 98 2.33 -11.65 -3.29
C GLN A 98 1.43 -11.11 -4.42
N TYR A 99 0.99 -9.87 -4.32
CA TYR A 99 0.08 -9.24 -5.28
C TYR A 99 0.13 -7.71 -5.17
N VAL A 100 -0.51 -7.04 -6.12
CA VAL A 100 -0.67 -5.58 -6.14
C VAL A 100 -2.16 -5.27 -6.26
N LYS A 101 -2.65 -4.34 -5.45
CA LYS A 101 -4.01 -3.81 -5.55
C LYS A 101 -3.94 -2.29 -5.46
N PRO A 102 -4.23 -1.52 -6.52
CA PRO A 102 -4.23 -0.07 -6.44
C PRO A 102 -5.20 0.47 -5.37
N HIS A 103 -4.88 1.63 -4.80
CA HIS A 103 -5.68 2.33 -3.81
C HIS A 103 -6.54 3.43 -4.43
N GLY A 104 -7.70 3.67 -3.81
CA GLY A 104 -8.43 4.93 -3.95
C GLY A 104 -8.76 5.29 -5.40
N ALA A 105 -8.42 6.53 -5.78
CA ALA A 105 -8.72 7.04 -7.11
C ALA A 105 -7.95 6.30 -8.21
N LEU A 106 -6.69 5.90 -7.97
CA LEU A 106 -5.91 5.14 -8.94
C LEU A 106 -6.62 3.84 -9.35
N TYR A 107 -7.19 3.11 -8.38
CA TYR A 107 -7.99 1.91 -8.67
C TYR A 107 -9.20 2.22 -9.56
N ASN A 108 -9.93 3.29 -9.23
CA ASN A 108 -11.15 3.66 -9.95
C ASN A 108 -10.84 4.13 -11.38
N ASP A 109 -9.74 4.87 -11.55
CA ASP A 109 -9.31 5.39 -12.84
C ASP A 109 -8.84 4.23 -13.74
N MET A 110 -8.02 3.30 -13.24
CA MET A 110 -7.63 2.08 -13.97
C MET A 110 -8.82 1.17 -14.31
N ALA A 111 -9.85 1.12 -13.46
CA ALA A 111 -11.05 0.34 -13.75
C ALA A 111 -11.93 0.98 -14.85
N ARG A 112 -11.81 2.29 -15.06
CA ARG A 112 -12.56 3.05 -16.06
C ARG A 112 -11.81 3.17 -17.39
N ASP A 113 -10.49 3.28 -17.33
CA ASP A 113 -9.63 3.49 -18.49
C ASP A 113 -8.58 2.37 -18.59
N PRO A 114 -8.69 1.46 -19.56
CA PRO A 114 -7.72 0.38 -19.77
C PRO A 114 -6.33 0.85 -20.23
N SER A 115 -6.18 2.13 -20.59
CA SER A 115 -4.90 2.71 -21.02
C SER A 115 -4.08 3.31 -19.87
N CYS A 116 -4.67 3.37 -18.67
CA CYS A 116 -4.03 3.80 -17.43
C CYS A 116 -3.20 2.67 -16.78
#